data_AF-A0A428JLY5-F1
#
_entry.id   AF-A0A428JLY5-F1
#
_cell.length_a   1.000
_cell.length_b   1.000
_cell.length_c   1.000
_cell.angle_alpha   90.00
_cell.angle_beta   90.00
_cell.angle_gamma   90.00
#
_symmetry.space_group_name_H-M   'P 1'
#
loop_
_entity.id
_entity.type
_entity.pdbx_description
1 polymer ?
#
loop_
_entity_poly.entity_id
_entity_poly.type
_entity_poly.pdbx_seq_one_letter_code
_entity_poly.pdbx_strand_id
1 'polypeptide(L)'
;MGDNFMGFSEMSSFGRNLFANSIVIDTNILSYNYKKVKGYEWFDIYKAVIPSVVALEFLNNQSSSRHGANYYVPNIKIQQYDPGIAEFIRKRDHAFNKHRSDYLIFDFKEDIESFKIFNNYSISSVVSEKFKELYFASVKFLPKEQKKKLIKKYNYVLSQDLLCVPLVDEDIIIAYDLLDKALEDNVVNFKSNFKNSWNDILVLSKAISLSKTLWTSDKVLNNFAAEVYHARTRTVGDVLELSFGKELAEKSIVRKESKGYINRGWDYKMRK
;
A
#
# COMPACT_ATOMS: atom_id res chain seq x y z
N MET A 1 -51.55 -3.97 -28.08
CA MET A 1 -50.70 -5.02 -27.49
C MET A 1 -49.28 -4.51 -27.59
N GLY A 2 -48.80 -3.92 -26.50
CA GLY A 2 -47.49 -3.26 -26.44
C GLY A 2 -46.54 -4.13 -25.64
N ASP A 3 -45.44 -4.52 -26.27
CA ASP A 3 -44.33 -5.24 -25.65
C ASP A 3 -43.55 -4.26 -24.77
N ASN A 4 -43.59 -4.51 -23.46
CA ASN A 4 -42.75 -3.82 -22.48
C ASN A 4 -41.37 -4.50 -22.47
N PHE A 5 -40.37 -3.74 -22.92
CA PHE A 5 -38.97 -3.89 -22.54
C PHE A 5 -38.84 -3.86 -21.02
N MET A 6 -38.57 -4.99 -20.37
CA MET A 6 -38.02 -5.03 -19.01
C MET A 6 -36.50 -5.07 -19.08
N GLY A 7 -35.89 -4.12 -18.39
CA GLY A 7 -34.47 -3.80 -18.47
C GLY A 7 -33.56 -4.77 -17.72
N PHE A 8 -32.37 -4.89 -18.27
CA PHE A 8 -31.15 -5.37 -17.62
C PHE A 8 -30.77 -4.43 -16.45
N SER A 9 -31.32 -4.62 -15.25
CA SER A 9 -30.81 -3.90 -14.07
C SER A 9 -30.79 -4.66 -12.74
N GLU A 10 -31.06 -5.98 -12.70
CA GLU A 10 -31.19 -6.69 -11.42
C GLU A 10 -30.36 -7.98 -11.25
N MET A 11 -29.25 -8.13 -11.98
CA MET A 11 -28.29 -9.20 -11.69
C MET A 11 -26.92 -8.65 -11.30
N SER A 12 -26.58 -8.79 -10.01
CA SER A 12 -25.23 -8.94 -9.42
C SER A 12 -24.91 -8.09 -8.15
N SER A 13 -25.91 -7.65 -7.39
CA SER A 13 -25.69 -7.12 -6.03
C SER A 13 -25.47 -8.22 -4.97
N PHE A 14 -25.77 -9.48 -5.29
CA PHE A 14 -25.77 -10.58 -4.32
C PHE A 14 -24.42 -11.34 -4.18
N GLY A 15 -23.41 -11.01 -4.99
CA GLY A 15 -22.08 -11.66 -4.95
C GLY A 15 -20.96 -10.85 -4.29
N ARG A 16 -21.22 -9.60 -3.86
CA ARG A 16 -20.16 -8.63 -3.49
C ARG A 16 -19.78 -8.61 -2.00
N ASN A 17 -20.52 -9.29 -1.13
CA ASN A 17 -20.39 -9.13 0.33
C ASN A 17 -19.57 -10.21 1.06
N LEU A 18 -19.01 -11.20 0.37
CA LEU A 18 -18.16 -12.26 0.98
C LEU A 18 -16.65 -12.07 0.75
N PHE A 19 -16.25 -11.07 -0.04
CA PHE A 19 -14.86 -10.86 -0.49
C PHE A 19 -14.21 -9.57 0.04
N ALA A 20 -14.89 -8.81 0.89
CA ALA A 20 -14.44 -7.45 1.22
C ALA A 20 -13.06 -7.41 1.91
N ASN A 21 -12.62 -8.49 2.57
CA ASN A 21 -11.27 -8.63 3.13
C ASN A 21 -10.28 -9.41 2.25
N SER A 22 -10.64 -9.85 1.04
CA SER A 22 -9.77 -10.67 0.18
C SER A 22 -9.01 -9.89 -0.89
N ILE A 23 -9.20 -8.57 -0.95
CA ILE A 23 -8.64 -7.71 -2.00
C ILE A 23 -7.64 -6.74 -1.38
N VAL A 24 -6.46 -6.68 -1.99
CA VAL A 24 -5.44 -5.65 -1.80
C VAL A 24 -5.57 -4.66 -2.95
N ILE A 25 -5.52 -3.36 -2.68
CA ILE A 25 -5.59 -2.32 -3.73
C ILE A 25 -4.31 -1.48 -3.72
N ASP A 26 -3.88 -1.05 -4.91
CA ASP A 26 -2.74 -0.15 -5.09
C ASP A 26 -3.12 1.34 -4.88
N THR A 27 -2.14 2.24 -5.02
CA THR A 27 -2.36 3.69 -4.92
C THR A 27 -3.23 4.26 -6.05
N ASN A 28 -3.16 3.68 -7.25
CA ASN A 28 -3.90 4.16 -8.41
C ASN A 28 -5.41 3.89 -8.26
N ILE A 29 -5.79 2.67 -7.87
CA ILE A 29 -7.17 2.27 -7.57
C ILE A 29 -7.75 3.19 -6.48
N LEU A 30 -7.04 3.35 -5.36
CA LEU A 30 -7.49 4.22 -4.27
C LEU A 30 -7.63 5.69 -4.72
N SER A 31 -6.67 6.18 -5.51
CA SER A 31 -6.67 7.55 -6.01
C SER A 31 -7.79 7.82 -7.01
N TYR A 32 -8.07 6.87 -7.90
CA TYR A 32 -9.15 6.98 -8.89
C TYR A 32 -10.51 6.94 -8.20
N ASN A 33 -10.71 6.01 -7.25
CA ASN A 33 -11.93 5.94 -6.44
C ASN A 33 -12.18 7.25 -5.68
N TYR A 34 -11.16 7.79 -5.02
CA TYR A 34 -11.26 9.08 -4.32
C TYR A 34 -11.64 10.25 -5.24
N LYS A 35 -11.05 10.31 -6.45
CA LYS A 35 -11.25 11.41 -7.40
C LYS A 35 -12.56 11.32 -8.17
N LYS A 36 -13.22 10.16 -8.19
CA LYS A 36 -14.37 9.89 -9.05
C LYS A 36 -14.08 10.20 -10.54
N VAL A 37 -12.91 9.75 -11.03
CA VAL A 37 -12.48 9.82 -12.44
C VAL A 37 -13.55 9.28 -13.39
N LYS A 38 -14.10 10.15 -14.24
CA LYS A 38 -15.13 9.76 -15.24
C LYS A 38 -14.59 8.69 -16.19
N GLY A 39 -15.45 7.74 -16.57
CA GLY A 39 -15.11 6.66 -17.49
C GLY A 39 -14.48 5.44 -16.83
N TYR A 40 -14.08 5.54 -15.55
CA TYR A 40 -13.58 4.40 -14.79
C TYR A 40 -14.72 3.59 -14.20
N GLU A 41 -14.64 2.26 -14.32
CA GLU A 41 -15.60 1.37 -13.68
C GLU A 41 -15.39 1.37 -12.16
N TRP A 42 -16.40 1.75 -11.40
CA TRP A 42 -16.28 1.89 -9.95
C TRP A 42 -16.40 0.55 -9.26
N PHE A 43 -15.27 0.02 -8.83
CA PHE A 43 -15.25 -1.07 -7.88
C PHE A 43 -15.49 -0.54 -6.47
N ASP A 44 -16.35 -1.23 -5.73
CA ASP A 44 -16.53 -0.97 -4.31
C ASP A 44 -15.25 -1.42 -3.58
N ILE A 45 -14.56 -0.45 -2.98
CA ILE A 45 -13.34 -0.69 -2.21
C ILE A 45 -13.63 -0.77 -0.71
N TYR A 46 -14.89 -0.79 -0.30
CA TYR A 46 -15.27 -0.90 1.10
C TYR A 46 -14.63 -2.13 1.76
N LYS A 47 -13.95 -1.90 2.89
CA LYS A 47 -13.18 -2.89 3.67
C LYS A 47 -11.97 -3.52 2.95
N ALA A 48 -11.60 -3.04 1.77
CA ALA A 48 -10.40 -3.51 1.09
C ALA A 48 -9.14 -3.29 1.94
N VAL A 49 -8.10 -4.07 1.65
CA VAL A 49 -6.79 -3.96 2.30
C VAL A 49 -5.90 -3.01 1.51
N ILE A 50 -5.24 -2.09 2.22
CA ILE A 50 -4.15 -1.29 1.66
C ILE A 50 -2.84 -1.59 2.39
N PRO A 51 -1.73 -1.83 1.68
CA PRO A 51 -0.41 -1.83 2.29
C PRO A 51 -0.08 -0.43 2.83
N SER A 52 0.74 -0.35 3.88
CA SER A 52 1.19 0.92 4.45
C SER A 52 1.79 1.86 3.39
N VAL A 53 2.54 1.33 2.43
CA VAL A 53 3.14 2.12 1.34
C VAL A 53 2.08 2.85 0.49
N VAL A 54 0.94 2.21 0.24
CA VAL A 54 -0.22 2.83 -0.46
C VAL A 54 -0.82 3.94 0.37
N ALA A 55 -1.01 3.71 1.67
CA ALA A 55 -1.51 4.74 2.57
C ALA A 55 -0.55 5.94 2.63
N LEU A 56 0.76 5.69 2.71
CA LEU A 56 1.79 6.74 2.78
C LEU A 56 1.88 7.56 1.49
N GLU A 57 1.77 6.92 0.33
CA GLU A 57 1.76 7.63 -0.96
C GLU A 57 0.47 8.44 -1.12
N PHE A 58 -0.69 7.81 -0.89
CA PHE A 58 -1.99 8.48 -0.99
C PHE A 58 -2.09 9.67 -0.03
N LEU A 59 -1.61 9.52 1.20
CA LEU A 59 -1.58 10.56 2.23
C LEU A 59 -0.32 11.43 2.14
N ASN A 60 0.40 11.42 1.02
CA ASN A 60 1.52 12.30 0.70
C ASN A 60 2.54 12.42 1.85
N ASN A 61 2.87 11.30 2.49
CA ASN A 61 3.86 11.23 3.55
C ASN A 61 5.29 11.26 2.99
N GLN A 62 5.51 10.59 1.85
CA GLN A 62 6.81 10.51 1.22
C GLN A 62 7.25 11.91 0.74
N SER A 63 8.44 12.36 1.15
CA SER A 63 8.99 13.63 0.66
C SER A 63 9.83 13.41 -0.61
N SER A 64 10.24 14.52 -1.24
CA SER A 64 11.24 14.51 -2.30
C SER A 64 12.62 14.05 -1.82
N SER A 65 12.91 14.19 -0.52
CA SER A 65 14.12 13.64 0.09
C SER A 65 13.99 12.12 0.23
N ARG A 66 15.02 11.39 -0.21
CA ARG A 66 15.11 9.93 -0.08
C ARG A 66 15.20 9.45 1.39
N HIS A 67 15.51 10.34 2.32
CA HIS A 67 15.70 10.01 3.73
C HIS A 67 14.75 10.73 4.70
N GLY A 68 13.72 11.39 4.18
CA GLY A 68 12.76 12.17 4.97
C GLY A 68 11.31 11.85 4.65
N ALA A 69 10.41 12.37 5.47
CA ALA A 69 8.98 12.39 5.23
C ALA A 69 8.42 13.80 5.45
N ASN A 70 7.29 14.10 4.80
CA ASN A 70 6.58 15.37 4.93
C ASN A 70 5.99 15.54 6.33
N TYR A 71 5.70 14.44 7.03
CA TYR A 71 5.26 14.43 8.41
C TYR A 71 5.59 13.09 9.08
N TYR A 72 5.47 13.06 10.40
CA TYR A 72 5.81 11.91 11.23
C TYR A 72 4.61 11.56 12.12
N VAL A 73 4.30 10.27 12.19
CA VAL A 73 3.31 9.71 13.10
C VAL A 73 4.09 8.97 14.18
N PRO A 74 3.97 9.35 15.47
CA PRO A 74 4.67 8.62 16.51
C PRO A 74 4.04 7.23 16.67
N ASN A 75 4.87 6.22 16.93
CA ASN A 75 4.33 4.90 17.25
C ASN A 75 3.85 4.88 18.70
N ILE A 76 2.56 5.10 18.90
CA ILE A 76 1.90 5.07 20.21
C ILE A 76 0.99 3.86 20.22
N LYS A 77 1.15 2.97 21.22
CA LYS A 77 0.21 1.87 21.43
C LYS A 77 -1.13 2.46 21.87
N ILE A 78 -2.15 2.32 21.03
CA ILE A 78 -3.48 2.95 21.24
C ILE A 78 -4.18 2.41 22.49
N GLN A 79 -3.86 1.19 22.90
CA GLN A 79 -4.32 0.59 24.17
C GLN A 79 -3.79 1.34 25.41
N GLN A 80 -2.78 2.19 25.27
CA GLN A 80 -2.18 3.00 26.34
C GLN A 80 -2.62 4.46 26.26
N TYR A 81 -3.81 4.75 25.73
CA TYR A 81 -4.34 6.13 25.62
C TYR A 81 -4.70 6.71 26.99
N ASP A 82 -3.67 7.03 27.75
CA ASP A 82 -3.73 7.84 28.95
C ASP A 82 -4.27 9.24 28.57
N PRO A 83 -5.20 9.82 29.35
CA PRO A 83 -5.61 11.22 29.25
C PRO A 83 -4.45 12.21 28.98
N GLY A 84 -3.26 12.00 29.56
CA GLY A 84 -2.09 12.84 29.33
C GLY A 84 -1.57 12.82 27.88
N ILE A 85 -1.64 11.67 27.19
CA ILE A 85 -1.28 11.56 25.77
C ILE A 85 -2.30 12.30 24.90
N ALA A 86 -3.58 12.21 25.25
CA ALA A 86 -4.64 12.91 24.54
C ALA A 86 -4.47 14.43 24.59
N GLU A 87 -4.14 14.96 25.77
CA GLU A 87 -3.87 16.39 25.95
C GLU A 87 -2.63 16.84 25.18
N PHE A 88 -1.55 16.05 25.24
CA PHE A 88 -0.32 16.30 24.48
C PHE A 88 -0.57 16.38 22.97
N ILE A 89 -1.36 15.44 22.42
CA ILE A 89 -1.73 15.42 21.00
C ILE A 89 -2.55 16.66 20.63
N ARG A 90 -3.53 17.04 21.45
CA ARG A 90 -4.43 18.18 21.18
C ARG A 90 -3.68 19.52 21.15
N LYS A 91 -2.79 19.74 22.11
CA LYS A 91 -2.05 21.01 22.26
C LYS A 91 -0.93 21.18 21.23
N ARG A 92 -0.49 20.10 20.56
CA ARG A 92 0.63 20.15 19.63
C ARG A 92 0.33 21.03 18.42
N ASP A 93 1.29 21.84 18.02
CA ASP A 93 1.23 22.78 16.89
C ASP A 93 2.43 22.63 15.91
N HIS A 94 3.44 21.85 16.29
CA HIS A 94 4.66 21.58 15.53
C HIS A 94 4.77 20.10 15.14
N ALA A 95 5.65 19.81 14.17
CA ALA A 95 5.89 18.46 13.67
C ALA A 95 6.30 17.47 14.78
N PHE A 96 5.86 16.21 14.69
CA PHE A 96 6.44 15.16 15.52
C PHE A 96 7.89 14.89 15.13
N ASN A 97 8.68 14.46 16.12
CA ASN A 97 10.08 14.15 15.90
C ASN A 97 10.22 12.79 15.19
N LYS A 98 10.97 12.76 14.08
CA LYS A 98 11.30 11.53 13.32
C LYS A 98 11.88 10.40 14.18
N HIS A 99 12.54 10.72 15.29
CA HIS A 99 13.10 9.72 16.21
C HIS A 99 12.03 8.93 16.97
N ARG A 100 10.78 9.40 17.01
CA ARG A 100 9.63 8.72 17.64
C ARG A 100 8.74 7.94 16.66
N SER A 101 9.08 7.93 15.38
CA SER A 101 8.32 7.22 14.33
C SER A 101 9.01 5.94 13.93
N ASP A 102 8.25 4.94 13.52
CA ASP A 102 8.81 3.74 12.92
C ASP A 102 9.37 4.04 11.51
N TYR A 103 10.29 3.20 11.02
CA TYR A 103 10.87 3.35 9.68
C TYR A 103 11.36 2.03 9.07
N LEU A 104 11.47 2.03 7.74
CA LEU A 104 12.13 1.02 6.91
C LEU A 104 13.25 1.68 6.11
N ILE A 105 14.43 1.09 6.11
CA ILE A 105 15.55 1.46 5.24
C ILE A 105 15.72 0.30 4.26
N PHE A 106 15.78 0.62 2.97
CA PHE A 106 16.18 -0.31 1.93
C PHE A 106 17.58 0.07 1.46
N ASP A 107 18.50 -0.88 1.53
CA ASP A 107 19.87 -0.76 1.06
C ASP A 107 20.06 -1.66 -0.16
N PHE A 108 20.33 -1.05 -1.30
CA PHE A 108 20.59 -1.75 -2.57
C PHE A 108 22.08 -1.67 -2.95
N LYS A 109 22.95 -1.32 -2.00
CA LYS A 109 24.40 -1.18 -2.19
C LYS A 109 24.74 -0.23 -3.34
N GLU A 110 25.52 -0.70 -4.31
CA GLU A 110 25.98 0.11 -5.45
C GLU A 110 24.97 0.11 -6.62
N ASP A 111 23.97 -0.77 -6.60
CA ASP A 111 23.00 -0.90 -7.69
C ASP A 111 22.04 0.30 -7.73
N ILE A 112 21.48 0.65 -6.57
CA ILE A 112 20.57 1.77 -6.37
C ILE A 112 20.88 2.46 -5.05
N GLU A 113 20.76 3.78 -5.01
CA GLU A 113 20.88 4.53 -3.76
C GLU A 113 19.80 4.12 -2.75
N SER A 114 20.25 3.83 -1.52
CA SER A 114 19.37 3.50 -0.40
C SER A 114 18.33 4.59 -0.13
N PHE A 115 17.16 4.19 0.37
CA PHE A 115 16.16 5.16 0.83
C PHE A 115 15.35 4.66 2.01
N LYS A 116 14.61 5.59 2.62
CA LYS A 116 13.86 5.36 3.85
C LYS A 116 12.37 5.63 3.67
N ILE A 117 11.55 4.73 4.16
CA ILE A 117 10.11 4.94 4.36
C ILE A 117 9.87 5.13 5.86
N PHE A 118 9.15 6.17 6.24
CA PHE A 118 8.71 6.38 7.62
C PHE A 118 7.25 5.98 7.79
N ASN A 119 6.86 5.73 9.04
CA ASN A 119 5.49 5.52 9.46
C ASN A 119 4.83 4.26 8.89
N ASN A 120 5.59 3.21 8.56
CA ASN A 120 5.09 1.91 8.10
C ASN A 120 4.06 1.29 9.08
N TYR A 121 4.41 1.16 10.36
CA TYR A 121 3.55 0.63 11.41
C TYR A 121 2.56 1.68 11.92
N SER A 122 3.04 2.88 12.22
CA SER A 122 2.20 3.93 12.81
C SER A 122 1.06 4.39 11.90
N ILE A 123 1.26 4.47 10.57
CA ILE A 123 0.15 4.77 9.65
C ILE A 123 -0.85 3.62 9.60
N SER A 124 -0.38 2.38 9.68
CA SER A 124 -1.20 1.19 9.65
C SER A 124 -2.11 1.14 10.87
N SER A 125 -1.57 1.37 12.06
CA SER A 125 -2.34 1.47 13.30
C SER A 125 -3.33 2.62 13.25
N VAL A 126 -2.89 3.82 12.85
CA VAL A 126 -3.76 5.00 12.82
C VAL A 126 -4.94 4.81 11.87
N VAL A 127 -4.73 4.26 10.68
CA VAL A 127 -5.81 3.99 9.72
C VAL A 127 -6.74 2.87 10.23
N SER A 128 -6.18 1.70 10.56
CA SER A 128 -6.97 0.51 10.91
C SER A 128 -7.74 0.67 12.21
N GLU A 129 -7.19 1.41 13.17
CA GLU A 129 -7.84 1.72 14.45
C GLU A 129 -8.62 3.05 14.41
N LYS A 130 -8.69 3.69 13.23
CA LYS A 130 -9.46 4.92 12.96
C LYS A 130 -9.08 6.09 13.88
N PHE A 131 -7.80 6.18 14.25
CA PHE A 131 -7.33 7.09 15.27
C PHE A 131 -7.09 8.52 14.74
N LYS A 132 -8.20 9.26 14.55
CA LYS A 132 -8.23 10.57 13.89
C LYS A 132 -7.39 11.63 14.59
N GLU A 133 -7.43 11.67 15.90
CA GLU A 133 -6.78 12.70 16.72
C GLU A 133 -5.27 12.68 16.49
N LEU A 134 -4.67 11.48 16.49
CA LEU A 134 -3.25 11.32 16.27
C LEU A 134 -2.85 11.72 14.83
N TYR A 135 -3.60 11.26 13.83
CA TYR A 135 -3.34 11.66 12.45
C TYR A 135 -3.43 13.17 12.26
N PHE A 136 -4.49 13.81 12.79
CA PHE A 136 -4.72 15.24 12.65
C PHE A 136 -3.64 16.06 13.33
N ALA A 137 -3.18 15.65 14.51
CA ALA A 137 -2.03 16.28 15.16
C ALA A 137 -0.76 16.12 14.32
N SER A 138 -0.54 14.96 13.69
CA SER A 138 0.64 14.70 12.86
C SER A 138 0.75 15.59 11.64
N VAL A 139 -0.36 16.13 11.13
CA VAL A 139 -0.37 17.02 9.96
C VAL A 139 -0.70 18.47 10.32
N LYS A 140 -0.89 18.80 11.60
CA LYS A 140 -1.43 20.10 12.05
C LYS A 140 -0.55 21.29 11.68
N PHE A 141 0.77 21.10 11.74
CA PHE A 141 1.81 22.09 11.45
C PHE A 141 1.97 22.42 9.95
N LEU A 142 1.40 21.59 9.07
CA LEU A 142 1.53 21.77 7.62
C LEU A 142 0.72 22.99 7.15
N PRO A 143 1.08 23.58 6.00
CA PRO A 143 0.31 24.65 5.36
C PRO A 143 -1.17 24.30 5.25
N LYS A 144 -2.04 25.31 5.47
CA LYS A 144 -3.50 25.15 5.58
C LYS A 144 -4.11 24.30 4.46
N GLU A 145 -3.75 24.57 3.20
CA GLU A 145 -4.27 23.84 2.05
C GLU A 145 -3.80 22.38 2.01
N GLN A 146 -2.53 22.14 2.30
CA GLN A 146 -1.98 20.78 2.37
C GLN A 146 -2.66 19.98 3.49
N LYS A 147 -2.76 20.57 4.69
CA LYS A 147 -3.45 19.96 5.83
C LYS A 147 -4.91 19.63 5.50
N LYS A 148 -5.66 20.56 4.92
CA LYS A 148 -7.07 20.35 4.54
C LYS A 148 -7.21 19.19 3.55
N LYS A 149 -6.33 19.11 2.54
CA LYS A 149 -6.28 18.01 1.57
C LYS A 149 -6.02 16.67 2.23
N LEU A 150 -5.04 16.60 3.15
CA LEU A 150 -4.68 15.37 3.87
C LEU A 150 -5.80 14.89 4.79
N ILE A 151 -6.41 15.79 5.56
CA ILE A 151 -7.57 15.46 6.41
C ILE A 151 -8.73 14.93 5.57
N LYS A 152 -9.02 15.55 4.42
CA LYS A 152 -10.07 15.08 3.51
C LYS A 152 -9.79 13.67 2.99
N LYS A 153 -8.55 13.41 2.54
CA LYS A 153 -8.13 12.08 2.08
C LYS A 153 -8.21 11.02 3.17
N TYR A 154 -7.73 11.34 4.38
CA TYR A 154 -7.79 10.42 5.51
C TYR A 154 -9.22 10.10 5.93
N ASN A 155 -10.09 11.11 6.03
CA ASN A 155 -11.52 10.88 6.30
C ASN A 155 -12.19 10.01 5.24
N TYR A 156 -11.77 10.11 3.98
CA TYR A 156 -12.24 9.22 2.93
C TYR A 156 -11.74 7.77 3.11
N VAL A 157 -10.46 7.55 3.44
CA VAL A 157 -9.94 6.21 3.79
C VAL A 157 -10.78 5.60 4.92
N LEU A 158 -11.11 6.38 5.95
CA LEU A 158 -11.94 5.93 7.05
C LEU A 158 -13.39 5.66 6.65
N SER A 159 -13.95 6.42 5.70
CA SER A 159 -15.33 6.19 5.23
C SER A 159 -15.46 4.93 4.39
N GLN A 160 -14.37 4.45 3.80
CA GLN A 160 -14.29 3.17 3.08
C GLN A 160 -13.96 1.99 4.01
N ASP A 161 -13.76 2.21 5.33
CA ASP A 161 -13.42 1.16 6.30
C ASP A 161 -12.18 0.33 5.90
N LEU A 162 -11.21 0.94 5.22
CA LEU A 162 -10.04 0.23 4.71
C LEU A 162 -9.17 -0.32 5.84
N LEU A 163 -8.68 -1.54 5.67
CA LEU A 163 -7.69 -2.14 6.56
C LEU A 163 -6.28 -1.81 6.05
N CYS A 164 -5.52 -1.04 6.82
CA CYS A 164 -4.13 -0.72 6.51
C CYS A 164 -3.18 -1.70 7.22
N VAL A 165 -2.33 -2.38 6.44
CA VAL A 165 -1.40 -3.39 6.95
C VAL A 165 0.05 -2.96 6.75
N PRO A 166 0.91 -3.11 7.78
CA PRO A 166 2.32 -2.75 7.64
C PRO A 166 3.06 -3.74 6.74
N LEU A 167 4.14 -3.28 6.13
CA LEU A 167 5.16 -4.15 5.58
C LEU A 167 5.93 -4.81 6.73
N VAL A 168 6.17 -6.11 6.59
CA VAL A 168 6.91 -6.98 7.49
C VAL A 168 8.05 -7.63 6.71
N ASP A 169 8.94 -8.31 7.43
CA ASP A 169 10.16 -8.91 6.89
C ASP A 169 9.89 -9.81 5.67
N GLU A 170 8.83 -10.60 5.72
CA GLU A 170 8.41 -11.49 4.63
C GLU A 170 8.08 -10.74 3.33
N ASP A 171 7.39 -9.60 3.39
CA ASP A 171 7.05 -8.84 2.18
C ASP A 171 8.29 -8.23 1.54
N ILE A 172 9.28 -7.85 2.36
CA ILE A 172 10.51 -7.22 1.89
C ILE A 172 11.39 -8.28 1.20
N ILE A 173 11.45 -9.49 1.76
CA ILE A 173 12.15 -10.61 1.14
C ILE A 173 11.54 -10.95 -0.22
N ILE A 174 10.21 -11.06 -0.31
CA ILE A 174 9.51 -11.30 -1.58
C ILE A 174 9.76 -10.14 -2.57
N ALA A 175 9.76 -8.89 -2.10
CA ALA A 175 10.02 -7.72 -2.93
C ALA A 175 11.44 -7.72 -3.53
N TYR A 176 12.45 -8.12 -2.76
CA TYR A 176 13.81 -8.23 -3.28
C TYR A 176 13.94 -9.33 -4.34
N ASP A 177 13.33 -10.50 -4.13
CA ASP A 177 13.31 -11.56 -5.15
C ASP A 177 12.59 -11.12 -6.43
N LEU A 178 11.48 -10.38 -6.30
CA LEU A 178 10.77 -9.79 -7.44
C LEU A 178 11.65 -8.80 -8.21
N LEU A 179 12.36 -7.92 -7.49
CA LEU A 179 13.24 -6.94 -8.12
C LEU A 179 14.43 -7.59 -8.81
N ASP A 180 15.06 -8.59 -8.20
CA ASP A 180 16.21 -9.28 -8.76
C ASP A 180 15.85 -9.92 -10.12
N LYS A 181 14.75 -10.67 -10.16
CA LYS A 181 14.24 -11.26 -11.41
C LYS A 181 13.85 -10.20 -12.45
N ALA A 182 13.21 -9.11 -12.02
CA ALA A 182 12.83 -8.04 -12.93
C ALA A 182 14.05 -7.35 -13.58
N LEU A 183 15.18 -7.30 -12.87
CA LEU A 183 16.46 -6.81 -13.39
C LEU A 183 17.15 -7.83 -14.29
N GLU A 184 17.15 -9.12 -13.94
CA GLU A 184 17.73 -10.19 -14.77
C GLU A 184 17.05 -10.27 -16.14
N ASP A 185 15.72 -10.22 -16.16
CA ASP A 185 14.92 -10.36 -17.38
C ASP A 185 14.78 -9.04 -18.17
N ASN A 186 15.41 -7.94 -17.71
CA ASN A 186 15.32 -6.59 -18.31
C ASN A 186 13.88 -6.10 -18.54
N VAL A 187 12.93 -6.52 -17.70
CA VAL A 187 11.49 -6.33 -17.93
C VAL A 187 11.06 -4.88 -17.72
N VAL A 188 11.75 -4.16 -16.84
CA VAL A 188 11.40 -2.79 -16.47
C VAL A 188 12.65 -1.91 -16.39
N ASN A 189 12.63 -0.76 -17.06
CA ASN A 189 13.66 0.26 -16.89
C ASN A 189 13.38 1.08 -15.61
N PHE A 190 13.86 0.59 -14.47
CA PHE A 190 13.63 1.20 -13.17
C PHE A 190 14.38 2.53 -12.92
N LYS A 191 15.31 2.95 -13.80
CA LYS A 191 16.31 3.99 -13.49
C LYS A 191 15.74 5.40 -13.28
N SER A 192 14.68 5.79 -13.98
CA SER A 192 14.14 7.16 -13.88
C SER A 192 13.14 7.33 -12.73
N ASN A 193 12.53 6.24 -12.22
CA ASN A 193 11.51 6.30 -11.18
C ASN A 193 11.50 5.08 -10.25
N PHE A 194 12.69 4.73 -9.76
CA PHE A 194 12.91 3.54 -8.94
C PHE A 194 12.00 3.48 -7.72
N LYS A 195 11.83 4.60 -7.00
CA LYS A 195 11.03 4.64 -5.76
C LYS A 195 9.57 4.28 -6.00
N ASN A 196 8.96 4.78 -7.07
CA ASN A 196 7.58 4.43 -7.40
C ASN A 196 7.49 2.95 -7.77
N SER A 197 8.39 2.49 -8.65
CA SER A 197 8.41 1.10 -9.06
C SER A 197 8.66 0.14 -7.89
N TRP A 198 9.51 0.53 -6.93
CA TRP A 198 9.71 -0.22 -5.70
C TRP A 198 8.47 -0.23 -4.81
N ASN A 199 7.74 0.89 -4.71
CA ASN A 199 6.46 0.89 -4.02
C ASN A 199 5.48 -0.08 -4.69
N ASP A 200 5.43 -0.13 -6.02
CA ASP A 200 4.58 -1.07 -6.76
C ASP A 200 4.99 -2.54 -6.49
N ILE A 201 6.30 -2.83 -6.44
CA ILE A 201 6.84 -4.15 -6.04
C ILE A 201 6.44 -4.48 -4.59
N LEU A 202 6.50 -3.53 -3.67
CA LEU A 202 6.12 -3.73 -2.26
C LEU A 202 4.60 -3.99 -2.10
N VAL A 203 3.77 -3.38 -2.94
CA VAL A 203 2.32 -3.64 -2.97
C VAL A 203 2.06 -5.07 -3.44
N LEU A 204 2.72 -5.46 -4.53
CA LEU A 204 2.64 -6.79 -5.09
C LEU A 204 3.13 -7.85 -4.09
N SER A 205 4.28 -7.64 -3.45
CA SER A 205 4.83 -8.57 -2.47
C SER A 205 3.91 -8.75 -1.27
N LYS A 206 3.26 -7.67 -0.81
CA LYS A 206 2.23 -7.72 0.23
C LYS A 206 0.99 -8.50 -0.20
N ALA A 207 0.57 -8.39 -1.45
CA ALA A 207 -0.56 -9.18 -1.95
C ALA A 207 -0.24 -10.67 -2.03
N ILE A 208 0.99 -11.01 -2.45
CA ILE A 208 1.51 -12.39 -2.48
C ILE A 208 1.59 -12.97 -1.07
N SER A 209 2.21 -12.26 -0.12
CA SER A 209 2.38 -12.75 1.26
C SER A 209 1.03 -12.99 1.95
N LEU A 210 0.03 -12.14 1.67
CA LEU A 210 -1.32 -12.31 2.19
C LEU A 210 -2.14 -13.38 1.45
N SER A 211 -1.65 -13.91 0.32
CA SER A 211 -2.43 -14.78 -0.60
C SER A 211 -3.77 -14.15 -1.00
N LYS A 212 -3.75 -12.86 -1.34
CA LYS A 212 -4.95 -12.06 -1.66
C LYS A 212 -4.99 -11.66 -3.13
N THR A 213 -6.15 -11.22 -3.61
CA THR A 213 -6.24 -10.66 -4.95
C THR A 213 -5.73 -9.23 -4.95
N LEU A 214 -4.83 -8.87 -5.86
CA LEU A 214 -4.43 -7.48 -6.08
C LEU A 214 -5.28 -6.84 -7.18
N TRP A 215 -5.84 -5.67 -6.91
CA TRP A 215 -6.40 -4.77 -7.91
C TRP A 215 -5.42 -3.64 -8.21
N THR A 216 -5.15 -3.45 -9.49
CA THR A 216 -4.14 -2.50 -9.99
C THR A 216 -4.54 -1.97 -11.37
N SER A 217 -4.03 -0.80 -11.73
CA SER A 217 -4.09 -0.28 -13.11
C SER A 217 -2.74 -0.36 -13.84
N ASP A 218 -1.66 -0.72 -13.14
CA ASP A 218 -0.34 -0.92 -13.77
C ASP A 218 -0.29 -2.31 -14.43
N LYS A 219 0.06 -2.34 -15.72
CA LYS A 219 0.13 -3.57 -16.51
C LYS A 219 1.53 -4.17 -16.55
N VAL A 220 2.58 -3.35 -16.45
CA VAL A 220 3.95 -3.79 -16.79
C VAL A 220 4.51 -4.69 -15.69
N LEU A 221 4.62 -4.17 -14.48
CA LEU A 221 5.18 -4.92 -13.35
C LEU A 221 4.29 -6.11 -12.96
N ASN A 222 3.00 -5.99 -13.19
CA ASN A 222 2.01 -6.99 -12.80
C ASN A 222 1.90 -8.16 -13.78
N ASN A 223 2.10 -7.92 -15.08
CA ASN A 223 2.20 -9.02 -16.06
C ASN A 223 3.46 -9.86 -15.78
N PHE A 224 4.58 -9.20 -15.48
CA PHE A 224 5.80 -9.88 -15.02
C PHE A 224 5.55 -10.74 -13.78
N ALA A 225 4.86 -10.19 -12.78
CA ALA A 225 4.51 -10.93 -11.57
C ALA A 225 3.63 -12.15 -11.86
N ALA A 226 2.65 -12.00 -12.76
CA ALA A 226 1.78 -13.10 -13.16
C ALA A 226 2.56 -14.23 -13.86
N GLU A 227 3.56 -13.89 -14.67
CA GLU A 227 4.44 -14.86 -15.34
C GLU A 227 5.34 -15.59 -14.35
N VAL A 228 6.03 -14.85 -13.46
CA VAL A 228 7.00 -15.41 -12.50
C VAL A 228 6.32 -16.20 -11.37
N TYR A 229 5.15 -15.75 -10.92
CA TYR A 229 4.43 -16.34 -9.79
C TYR A 229 3.18 -17.11 -10.20
N HIS A 230 2.96 -17.34 -11.50
CA HIS A 230 1.80 -18.08 -12.04
C HIS A 230 0.45 -17.58 -11.48
N ALA A 231 0.33 -16.27 -11.27
CA ALA A 231 -0.91 -15.68 -10.76
C ALA A 231 -2.01 -15.80 -11.81
N ARG A 232 -3.26 -16.02 -11.36
CA ARG A 232 -4.41 -15.95 -12.27
C ARG A 232 -4.71 -14.48 -12.53
N THR A 233 -4.66 -14.07 -13.80
CA THR A 233 -4.98 -12.71 -14.23
C THR A 233 -6.39 -12.63 -14.79
N ARG A 234 -7.09 -11.53 -14.49
CA ARG A 234 -8.34 -11.15 -15.14
C ARG A 234 -8.38 -9.65 -15.30
N THR A 235 -8.74 -9.18 -16.49
CA THR A 235 -9.02 -7.75 -16.71
C THR A 235 -10.52 -7.51 -16.61
N VAL A 236 -10.92 -6.56 -15.77
CA VAL A 236 -12.31 -6.10 -15.62
C VAL A 236 -12.33 -4.58 -15.82
N GLY A 237 -12.82 -4.13 -16.98
CA GLY A 237 -12.71 -2.73 -17.38
C GLY A 237 -11.24 -2.30 -17.46
N ASP A 238 -10.90 -1.25 -16.70
CA ASP A 238 -9.53 -0.71 -16.58
C ASP A 238 -8.73 -1.29 -15.41
N VAL A 239 -9.29 -2.25 -14.66
CA VAL A 239 -8.64 -2.91 -13.52
C VAL A 239 -8.09 -4.26 -13.94
N LEU A 240 -6.84 -4.51 -13.56
CA LEU A 240 -6.23 -5.82 -13.58
C LEU A 240 -6.38 -6.47 -12.19
N GLU A 241 -6.96 -7.67 -12.18
CA GLU A 241 -7.05 -8.53 -11.00
C GLU A 241 -5.96 -9.61 -11.08
N LEU A 242 -5.20 -9.76 -9.99
CA LEU A 242 -4.17 -10.80 -9.85
C LEU A 242 -4.48 -11.63 -8.61
N SER A 243 -4.87 -12.88 -8.78
CA SER A 243 -5.14 -13.78 -7.66
C SER A 243 -3.95 -14.71 -7.39
N PHE A 244 -3.38 -14.61 -6.19
CA PHE A 244 -2.33 -15.50 -5.70
C PHE A 244 -2.96 -16.65 -4.90
N GLY A 245 -2.83 -17.89 -5.38
CA GLY A 245 -3.24 -19.09 -4.65
C GLY A 245 -2.32 -19.42 -3.46
N LYS A 246 -2.85 -20.10 -2.43
CA LYS A 246 -2.10 -20.46 -1.20
C LYS A 246 -0.81 -21.25 -1.46
N GLU A 247 -0.80 -22.15 -2.45
CA GLU A 247 0.39 -22.94 -2.81
C GLU A 247 1.56 -22.08 -3.33
N LEU A 248 1.29 -20.86 -3.80
CA LEU A 248 2.31 -19.95 -4.33
C LEU A 248 3.08 -19.23 -3.20
N ALA A 249 2.39 -18.85 -2.13
CA ALA A 249 3.02 -18.24 -0.95
C ALA A 249 3.97 -19.22 -0.26
N GLU A 250 3.59 -20.51 -0.18
CA GLU A 250 4.44 -21.54 0.41
C GLU A 250 5.68 -21.83 -0.45
N LYS A 251 5.55 -21.88 -1.78
CA LYS A 251 6.69 -22.10 -2.70
C LYS A 251 7.69 -20.93 -2.71
N SER A 252 7.25 -19.68 -2.55
CA SER A 252 8.16 -18.54 -2.44
C SER A 252 8.97 -18.54 -1.14
N ILE A 253 8.38 -18.99 -0.04
CA ILE A 253 9.05 -19.09 1.27
C ILE A 253 10.08 -20.24 1.28
N VAL A 254 9.77 -21.37 0.63
CA VAL A 254 10.64 -22.56 0.56
C VAL A 254 11.87 -22.33 -0.34
N ARG A 255 11.86 -21.31 -1.20
CA ARG A 255 12.96 -20.95 -2.11
C ARG A 255 14.16 -20.25 -1.46
N LYS A 256 14.31 -20.33 -0.13
CA LYS A 256 15.52 -19.91 0.62
C LYS A 256 16.83 -20.53 0.11
N GLU A 257 16.77 -21.62 -0.65
CA GLU A 257 17.93 -22.30 -1.25
C GLU A 257 17.77 -22.48 -2.78
N SER A 258 17.27 -21.48 -3.49
CA SER A 258 17.17 -21.56 -4.95
C SER A 258 18.55 -21.39 -5.60
N LYS A 259 19.02 -22.44 -6.26
CA LYS A 259 20.12 -22.40 -7.25
C LYS A 259 19.79 -21.37 -8.33
N GLY A 260 20.22 -20.12 -8.14
CA GLY A 260 19.92 -19.01 -9.05
C GLY A 260 19.86 -17.65 -8.38
N TYR A 261 19.68 -17.56 -7.05
CA TYR A 261 19.74 -16.27 -6.36
C TYR A 261 21.16 -15.68 -6.45
N ILE A 262 21.29 -14.56 -7.15
CA ILE A 262 22.50 -13.75 -7.10
C ILE A 262 22.41 -12.90 -5.83
N ASN A 263 23.23 -13.21 -4.83
CA ASN A 263 23.32 -12.37 -3.64
C ASN A 263 23.95 -11.03 -4.02
N ARG A 264 23.11 -10.03 -4.32
CA ARG A 264 23.51 -8.65 -4.61
C ARG A 264 23.93 -7.86 -3.37
N GLY A 265 23.92 -8.50 -2.19
CA GLY A 265 24.22 -7.85 -0.91
C GLY A 265 23.15 -6.86 -0.45
N TRP A 266 21.97 -6.86 -1.07
CA TRP A 266 20.85 -6.02 -0.67
C TRP A 266 20.38 -6.36 0.73
N ASP A 267 20.02 -5.35 1.52
CA ASP A 267 19.63 -5.51 2.91
C ASP A 267 18.60 -4.46 3.31
N TYR A 268 17.91 -4.70 4.42
CA TYR A 268 16.94 -3.76 4.95
C TYR A 268 17.04 -3.64 6.47
N LYS A 269 16.63 -2.48 6.97
CA LYS A 269 16.53 -2.23 8.42
C LYS A 269 15.16 -1.71 8.78
N MET A 270 14.53 -2.38 9.75
CA MET A 270 13.23 -2.01 10.27
C MET A 270 13.34 -1.53 11.71
N ARG A 271 12.80 -0.34 12.00
CA ARG A 271 12.46 0.09 13.35
C ARG A 271 10.95 0.07 13.47
N LYS A 272 10.43 -0.75 14.39
CA LYS A 272 9.02 -0.79 14.76
C LYS A 272 8.75 0.30 15.78
#